data_AF-U1ZS72-F1
#
_entry.id   AF-U1ZS72-F1
#
_cell.length_a   1.000
_cell.length_b   1.000
_cell.length_c   1.000
_cell.angle_alpha   90.00
_cell.angle_beta   90.00
_cell.angle_gamma   90.00
#
_symmetry.space_group_name_H-M   'P 1'
#
loop_
_entity.id
_entity.type
_entity.pdbx_description
1 polymer ?
#
loop_
_entity_poly.entity_id
_entity_poly.type
_entity_poly.pdbx_seq_one_letter_code
_entity_poly.pdbx_strand_id
1 'polypeptide(L)'
;MPTPNHPKLPLCSQLAAQPERGIFAFWLNALLEDQSRDIRQRDALRLKGMLAAYQELGVISEQQSNAMTEELTPFAFGAAV
;
A
#
# COMPACT_ATOMS: atom_id res chain seq x y z
N MET A 1 -8.63 -8.02 -10.53
CA MET A 1 -9.39 -6.81 -10.11
C MET A 1 -8.87 -6.42 -8.74
N PRO A 2 -8.64 -5.12 -8.45
CA PRO A 2 -8.26 -4.70 -7.10
C PRO A 2 -9.35 -5.15 -6.13
N THR A 3 -8.96 -5.82 -5.05
CA THR A 3 -9.88 -6.23 -3.99
C THR A 3 -10.35 -4.97 -3.24
N PRO A 4 -11.62 -4.55 -3.38
CA PRO A 4 -12.11 -3.43 -2.61
C PRO A 4 -12.09 -3.84 -1.14
N ASN A 5 -11.40 -3.07 -0.30
CA ASN A 5 -11.34 -3.28 1.16
C ASN A 5 -10.68 -4.59 1.61
N HIS A 6 -9.41 -4.83 1.24
CA HIS A 6 -8.64 -5.91 1.85
C HIS A 6 -8.62 -5.78 3.39
N PRO A 7 -8.95 -6.82 4.16
CA PRO A 7 -9.21 -6.70 5.60
C PRO A 7 -7.99 -6.25 6.43
N LYS A 8 -6.77 -6.46 5.92
CA LYS A 8 -5.53 -6.01 6.57
C LYS A 8 -4.95 -4.72 5.99
N LEU A 9 -5.43 -4.29 4.83
CA LEU A 9 -4.93 -3.11 4.11
C LEU A 9 -6.11 -2.25 3.61
N PRO A 10 -7.06 -1.87 4.48
CA PRO A 10 -8.27 -1.19 4.06
C PRO A 10 -8.00 0.17 3.40
N LEU A 11 -7.05 0.97 3.91
CA LEU A 11 -6.79 2.31 3.39
C LEU A 11 -6.08 2.24 2.03
N CYS A 12 -5.09 1.36 1.88
CA CYS A 12 -4.43 1.10 0.60
C CYS A 12 -5.42 0.57 -0.43
N SER A 13 -6.36 -0.30 -0.01
CA SER A 13 -7.40 -0.82 -0.92
C SER A 13 -8.34 0.28 -1.40
N GLN A 14 -8.70 1.23 -0.53
CA GLN A 14 -9.52 2.39 -0.90
C GLN A 14 -8.77 3.30 -1.89
N LEU A 15 -7.47 3.56 -1.65
CA LEU A 15 -6.65 4.33 -2.59
C LEU A 15 -6.54 3.62 -3.95
N ALA A 16 -6.30 2.30 -3.94
CA ALA A 16 -6.20 1.48 -5.16
C ALA A 16 -7.50 1.39 -5.97
N ALA A 17 -8.66 1.66 -5.36
CA ALA A 17 -9.94 1.68 -6.06
C ALA A 17 -10.14 2.94 -6.93
N GLN A 18 -9.32 3.99 -6.73
CA GLN A 18 -9.36 5.19 -7.56
C GLN A 18 -8.82 4.89 -8.97
N PRO A 19 -9.56 5.23 -10.05
CA PRO A 19 -9.15 4.91 -11.43
C PRO A 19 -7.76 5.44 -11.82
N GLU A 20 -7.40 6.62 -11.33
CA GLU A 20 -6.11 7.27 -11.58
C GLU A 20 -4.94 6.63 -10.82
N ARG A 21 -5.21 5.68 -9.91
CA ARG A 21 -4.20 4.97 -9.10
C ARG A 21 -3.84 3.60 -9.67
N GLY A 22 -3.99 3.40 -10.99
CA GLY A 22 -3.78 2.11 -11.64
C GLY A 22 -2.43 1.44 -11.33
N ILE A 23 -1.34 2.20 -11.28
CA ILE A 23 0.00 1.67 -10.92
C ILE A 23 0.04 1.23 -9.45
N PHE A 24 -0.53 2.04 -8.55
CA PHE A 24 -0.61 1.70 -7.13
C PHE A 24 -1.47 0.44 -6.92
N ALA A 25 -2.61 0.34 -7.61
CA ALA A 25 -3.49 -0.82 -7.58
C ALA A 25 -2.81 -2.09 -8.12
N PHE A 26 -2.02 -1.97 -9.18
CA PHE A 26 -1.22 -3.08 -9.71
C PHE A 26 -0.25 -3.61 -8.64
N TRP A 27 0.54 -2.74 -8.02
CA TRP A 27 1.50 -3.15 -7.00
C TRP A 27 0.86 -3.62 -5.70
N LEU A 28 -0.31 -3.11 -5.33
CA LEU A 28 -1.09 -3.63 -4.23
C LEU A 28 -1.56 -5.06 -4.52
N ASN A 29 -2.02 -5.34 -5.73
CA ASN A 29 -2.41 -6.71 -6.10
C ASN A 29 -1.21 -7.66 -6.08
N ALA A 30 -0.07 -7.24 -6.64
CA ALA A 30 1.17 -8.02 -6.58
C ALA A 30 1.59 -8.30 -5.11
N LEU A 31 1.47 -7.29 -4.24
CA LEU A 31 1.77 -7.45 -2.80
C LEU A 31 0.92 -8.57 -2.15
N LEU A 32 -0.35 -8.69 -2.57
CA LEU A 32 -1.35 -9.60 -2.01
C LEU A 32 -1.27 -11.03 -2.56
N GLU A 33 -0.48 -11.28 -3.61
CA GLU A 33 -0.24 -12.63 -4.11
C GLU A 33 0.55 -13.47 -3.11
N ASP A 34 0.44 -14.80 -3.19
CA ASP A 34 1.19 -15.71 -2.33
C ASP A 34 2.67 -15.74 -2.76
N GLN A 35 3.45 -14.89 -2.11
CA GLN A 35 4.86 -14.64 -2.43
C GLN A 35 5.77 -14.76 -1.21
N SER A 36 7.07 -14.94 -1.49
CA SER A 36 8.09 -14.98 -0.45
C SER A 36 8.14 -13.68 0.35
N ARG A 37 8.63 -13.76 1.60
CA ARG A 37 8.74 -12.61 2.50
C ARG A 37 9.53 -11.46 1.87
N ASP A 38 10.63 -11.76 1.20
CA ASP A 38 11.50 -10.74 0.61
C ASP A 38 10.81 -9.97 -0.52
N ILE A 39 10.02 -10.66 -1.36
CA ILE A 39 9.27 -10.01 -2.43
C ILE A 39 8.17 -9.12 -1.82
N ARG A 40 7.46 -9.63 -0.81
CA ARG A 40 6.44 -8.86 -0.07
C ARG A 40 7.01 -7.58 0.53
N GLN A 41 8.18 -7.64 1.16
CA GLN A 41 8.84 -6.46 1.74
C GLN A 41 9.25 -5.45 0.66
N ARG A 42 9.78 -5.92 -0.47
CA ARG A 42 10.14 -5.04 -1.60
C ARG A 42 8.93 -4.33 -2.19
N ASP A 43 7.83 -5.05 -2.37
CA ASP A 43 6.60 -4.45 -2.91
C ASP A 43 5.98 -3.46 -1.92
N ALA A 44 6.04 -3.75 -0.62
CA ALA A 44 5.61 -2.79 0.41
C ALA A 44 6.48 -1.52 0.43
N LEU A 45 7.81 -1.62 0.25
CA LEU A 45 8.67 -0.43 0.11
C LEU A 45 8.31 0.38 -1.14
N ARG A 46 8.00 -0.31 -2.26
CA ARG A 46 7.56 0.36 -3.48
C ARG A 46 6.26 1.13 -3.27
N LEU A 47 5.27 0.53 -2.61
CA LEU A 47 4.01 1.21 -2.25
C LEU A 47 4.25 2.40 -1.33
N LYS A 48 5.10 2.27 -0.30
CA LYS A 48 5.49 3.40 0.57
C LYS A 48 6.13 4.55 -0.21
N GLY A 49 6.99 4.25 -1.19
CA GLY A 49 7.56 5.26 -2.08
C GLY A 49 6.51 6.00 -2.91
N MET A 50 5.47 5.29 -3.37
CA MET A 50 4.34 5.93 -4.07
C MET A 50 3.51 6.82 -3.15
N LEU A 51 3.27 6.41 -1.90
CA LEU A 51 2.57 7.23 -0.92
C LEU A 51 3.33 8.53 -0.64
N ALA A 52 4.65 8.47 -0.48
CA ALA A 52 5.49 9.66 -0.33
C ALA A 52 5.35 10.61 -1.54
N ALA A 53 5.41 10.07 -2.77
CA ALA A 53 5.20 10.88 -3.97
C ALA A 53 3.80 11.50 -4.03
N TYR A 54 2.75 10.77 -3.64
CA TYR A 54 1.39 11.32 -3.59
C TYR A 54 1.24 12.41 -2.53
N GLN A 55 1.92 12.28 -1.39
CA GLN A 55 1.96 13.31 -0.36
C GLN A 55 2.66 14.58 -0.88
N GLU A 56 3.82 14.45 -1.52
CA GLU A 56 4.56 15.59 -2.10
C GLU A 56 3.76 16.33 -3.18
N LEU A 57 2.96 15.58 -3.95
CA LEU A 57 2.05 16.14 -4.97
C LEU A 57 0.75 16.70 -4.39
N GLY A 58 0.53 16.62 -3.06
CA GLY A 58 -0.68 17.09 -2.40
C GLY A 58 -1.93 16.27 -2.74
N VAL A 59 -1.76 15.06 -3.26
CA VAL A 59 -2.85 14.13 -3.62
C VAL A 59 -3.47 13.50 -2.38
N ILE A 60 -2.64 13.23 -1.36
CA ILE A 60 -3.05 12.76 -0.05
C ILE A 60 -2.39 13.62 1.02
N SER A 61 -3.01 13.73 2.19
CA SER A 61 -2.41 14.40 3.34
C SER A 61 -1.30 13.55 3.97
N GLU A 62 -0.43 14.19 4.75
CA GLU A 62 0.56 13.50 5.58
C GLU A 62 -0.10 12.45 6.51
N GLN A 63 -1.24 12.80 7.12
CA GLN A 63 -1.99 11.88 7.98
C GLN A 63 -2.46 10.63 7.22
N GLN A 64 -2.95 10.78 5.98
CA GLN A 64 -3.35 9.65 5.13
C GLN A 64 -2.15 8.78 4.75
N SER A 65 -1.03 9.41 4.38
CA SER A 65 0.24 8.73 4.04
C SER A 65 0.75 7.89 5.22
N ASN A 66 0.78 8.48 6.42
CA ASN A 66 1.21 7.81 7.64
C ASN A 66 0.30 6.63 8.00
N ALA A 67 -1.03 6.82 7.97
CA ALA A 67 -1.97 5.74 8.27
C ALA A 67 -1.86 4.54 7.31
N MET A 68 -1.68 4.79 6.00
CA MET A 68 -1.42 3.72 5.02
C MET A 68 -0.06 3.04 5.24
N THR A 69 0.96 3.80 5.65
CA THR A 69 2.27 3.24 6.01
C THR A 69 2.20 2.35 7.26
N GLU A 70 1.37 2.73 8.23
CA GLU A 70 1.12 1.97 9.47
C GLU A 70 0.40 0.65 9.23
N GLU A 71 -0.44 0.51 8.22
CA GLU A 71 -1.03 -0.80 7.85
C GLU A 71 -0.08 -1.65 6.98
N LEU A 72 0.69 -1.04 6.07
CA LEU A 72 1.64 -1.76 5.19
C LEU A 72 2.79 -2.39 5.99
N THR A 73 3.24 -1.71 7.04
CA THR A 73 4.39 -2.16 7.84
C THR A 73 4.16 -3.51 8.51
N PRO A 74 3.13 -3.71 9.36
CA PRO A 74 2.88 -4.99 10.00
C PRO A 74 2.53 -6.08 8.98
N PHE A 75 1.88 -5.72 7.86
CA PHE A 75 1.54 -6.68 6.81
C PHE A 75 2.78 -7.30 6.14
N ALA A 76 3.78 -6.49 5.80
CA ALA A 76 4.93 -6.93 5.02
C ALA A 76 6.15 -7.30 5.88
N PHE A 77 6.33 -6.65 7.02
CA PHE A 77 7.52 -6.81 7.86
C PHE A 77 7.25 -7.67 9.10
N GLY A 78 5.98 -7.83 9.48
CA GLY A 78 5.54 -8.37 10.76
C GLY A 78 5.31 -7.25 11.78
N ALA A 79 4.61 -7.55 12.88
CA ALA A 79 4.51 -6.60 13.99
C ALA A 79 5.92 -6.27 14.50
N ALA A 80 6.23 -4.98 14.64
CA ALA A 80 7.37 -4.58 15.45
C ALA A 80 7.09 -5.07 16.88
N VAL A 81 8.00 -5.87 17.42
CA VAL A 81 7.96 -6.35 18.81
C VAL A 81 8.15 -5.16 19.74
#